data_AF-A0A484ZEZ2-F1
#
_entry.id   AF-A0A484ZEZ2-F1
#
_cell.length_a   1.000
_cell.length_b   1.000
_cell.length_c   1.000
_cell.angle_alpha   90.00
_cell.angle_beta   90.00
_cell.angle_gamma   90.00
#
_symmetry.space_group_name_H-M   'P 1'
#
loop_
_entity.id
_entity.type
_entity.pdbx_description
1 polymer ?
#
loop_
_entity_poly.entity_id
_entity_poly.type
_entity_poly.pdbx_seq_one_letter_code
_entity_poly.pdbx_strand_id
1 'polypeptide(L)'
;MNEQYSAMRSNVSMLGTLLGDTIKEALGEDILEKVETIRKLSKSSRAGNDANRQALLSTLQNLSNDQLLPVARAFNQFLNFANTAEQYHSISSHGEASGNPVVFANLFNRLREQNLSDDEIRKAVDQLSIELVLTAHPTEIARRTMIHKLVEVNNCLSQLDHNESADYERDKIMRRLRQLVAQSWHTDEIRRIRPTPVDEAKWGFAVVENSLWEGVPAFLREFNDQLVDSLGYNLPVQAVPVRFTSWMGWRPRR
;
A
#
# COMPACT_ATOMS: atom_id res chain seq x y z
N MET A 1 4.14 5.94 24.76
CA MET A 1 3.20 6.04 23.62
C MET A 1 4.05 5.81 22.38
N ASN A 2 3.88 4.71 21.64
CA ASN A 2 4.84 4.27 20.60
C ASN A 2 5.11 5.37 19.57
N GLU A 3 6.27 6.03 19.67
CA GLU A 3 6.79 6.99 18.68
C GLU A 3 6.85 6.37 17.28
N GLN A 4 7.05 5.05 17.20
CA GLN A 4 7.07 4.27 15.97
C GLN A 4 5.85 4.51 15.08
N TYR A 5 4.63 4.60 15.62
CA TYR A 5 3.40 4.80 14.82
C TYR A 5 2.99 6.27 14.68
N SER A 6 3.75 7.21 15.24
CA SER A 6 3.38 8.63 15.25
C SER A 6 3.38 9.22 13.83
N ALA A 7 4.42 8.92 13.03
CA ALA A 7 4.55 9.34 11.65
C ALA A 7 3.39 8.80 10.78
N MET A 8 3.06 7.51 10.92
CA MET A 8 1.92 6.90 10.22
C MET A 8 0.60 7.60 10.57
N ARG A 9 0.33 7.84 11.86
CA ARG A 9 -0.89 8.54 12.30
C ARG A 9 -0.95 9.97 11.76
N SER A 10 0.19 10.65 11.70
CA SER A 10 0.31 12.00 11.12
C SER A 10 -0.06 11.98 9.63
N ASN A 11 0.49 11.04 8.87
CA ASN A 11 0.20 10.88 7.43
C ASN A 11 -1.28 10.56 7.17
N VAL A 12 -1.86 9.63 7.94
CA VAL A 12 -3.29 9.30 7.86
C VAL A 12 -4.15 10.53 8.16
N SER A 13 -3.79 11.30 9.20
CA SER A 13 -4.51 12.53 9.55
C SER A 13 -4.41 13.57 8.44
N MET A 14 -3.22 13.77 7.88
CA MET A 14 -2.98 14.72 6.79
C MET A 14 -3.80 14.37 5.54
N LEU A 15 -3.73 13.12 5.08
CA LEU A 15 -4.51 12.65 3.93
C LEU A 15 -6.02 12.73 4.19
N GLY A 16 -6.44 12.44 5.43
CA GLY A 16 -7.83 12.62 5.87
C GLY A 16 -8.30 14.07 5.79
N THR A 17 -7.49 15.02 6.24
CA THR A 17 -7.79 16.45 6.12
C THR A 17 -7.90 16.88 4.65
N LEU A 18 -6.94 16.50 3.81
CA LEU A 18 -6.98 16.83 2.38
C LEU A 18 -8.21 16.25 1.67
N LEU A 19 -8.61 15.03 2.02
CA LEU A 19 -9.84 14.42 1.51
C LEU A 19 -11.08 15.16 2.02
N GLY A 20 -11.10 15.54 3.30
CA GLY A 20 -12.17 16.34 3.89
C GLY A 20 -12.38 17.67 3.19
N ASP A 21 -11.29 18.41 2.96
CA ASP A 21 -11.30 19.69 2.23
C ASP A 21 -11.84 19.49 0.80
N THR A 22 -11.38 18.43 0.12
CA THR A 22 -11.85 18.08 -1.23
C THR A 22 -13.35 17.75 -1.27
N ILE A 23 -13.85 17.00 -0.28
CA ILE A 23 -15.29 16.67 -0.19
C ILE A 23 -16.11 17.92 0.06
N LYS A 24 -15.64 18.80 0.96
CA LYS A 24 -16.30 20.08 1.28
C LYS A 24 -16.41 20.98 0.05
N GLU A 25 -15.34 21.08 -0.75
CA GLU A 25 -15.34 21.84 -1.99
C GLU A 25 -16.26 21.23 -3.06
N ALA A 26 -16.33 19.89 -3.14
CA ALA A 26 -17.06 19.20 -4.21
C ALA A 26 -18.57 19.07 -3.97
N LEU A 27 -18.99 18.78 -2.73
CA LEU A 27 -20.37 18.44 -2.40
C LEU A 27 -20.95 19.26 -1.23
N GLY A 28 -20.18 20.18 -0.67
CA GLY A 28 -20.58 21.00 0.46
C GLY A 28 -20.28 20.35 1.82
N GLU A 29 -20.53 21.13 2.87
CA GLU A 29 -20.20 20.78 4.25
C GLU A 29 -21.11 19.68 4.83
N ASP A 30 -22.35 19.60 4.36
CA ASP A 30 -23.35 18.62 4.84
C ASP A 30 -22.91 17.16 4.66
N ILE A 31 -22.27 16.84 3.52
CA ILE A 31 -21.78 15.49 3.25
C ILE A 31 -20.57 15.18 4.14
N LEU A 32 -19.66 16.14 4.32
CA LEU A 32 -18.51 15.98 5.19
C LEU A 32 -18.96 15.76 6.65
N GLU A 33 -19.93 16.52 7.13
CA GLU A 33 -20.48 16.38 8.48
C GLU A 33 -21.11 14.99 8.69
N LYS A 34 -21.84 14.47 7.70
CA LYS A 34 -22.38 13.10 7.76
C LYS A 34 -21.28 12.05 7.86
N VAL A 35 -20.25 12.14 7.03
CA VAL A 35 -19.11 11.21 7.06
C VAL A 35 -18.40 11.26 8.42
N GLU A 36 -18.13 12.45 8.93
CA GLU A 36 -17.52 12.66 10.25
C GLU A 36 -18.39 12.14 11.40
N THR A 37 -19.69 12.35 11.32
CA THR A 37 -20.67 11.84 12.30
C THR A 37 -20.65 10.31 12.33
N ILE A 38 -20.74 9.66 11.17
CA ILE A 38 -20.67 8.20 11.04
C ILE A 38 -19.33 7.68 11.60
N ARG A 39 -18.21 8.34 11.30
CA ARG A 39 -16.87 7.98 11.81
C ARG A 39 -16.80 8.05 13.33
N LYS A 40 -17.28 9.15 13.94
CA LYS A 40 -17.28 9.36 15.39
C LYS A 40 -18.16 8.35 16.11
N LEU A 41 -19.38 8.13 15.60
CA LEU A 41 -20.33 7.17 16.15
C LEU A 41 -19.81 5.73 16.04
N SER A 42 -19.20 5.35 14.91
CA SER A 42 -18.58 4.03 14.71
C SER A 42 -17.45 3.78 15.71
N LYS A 43 -16.55 4.77 15.90
CA LYS A 43 -15.46 4.68 16.88
C LYS A 43 -15.99 4.51 18.31
N SER A 44 -17.00 5.29 18.69
CA SER A 44 -17.56 5.21 20.04
C SER A 44 -18.36 3.94 20.28
N SER A 45 -19.11 3.46 19.28
CA SER A 45 -19.81 2.18 19.35
C SER A 45 -18.83 1.01 19.54
N ARG A 46 -17.69 1.01 18.83
CA ARG A 46 -16.64 -0.01 19.01
C ARG A 46 -16.01 0.02 20.41
N ALA A 47 -16.05 1.15 21.10
CA ALA A 47 -15.59 1.29 22.48
C ALA A 47 -16.63 0.82 23.53
N GLY A 48 -17.77 0.26 23.11
CA GLY A 48 -18.80 -0.29 23.99
C GLY A 48 -19.96 0.66 24.32
N ASN A 49 -20.08 1.80 23.63
CA ASN A 49 -21.20 2.72 23.86
C ASN A 49 -22.43 2.32 23.02
N ASP A 50 -23.40 1.66 23.64
CA ASP A 50 -24.64 1.20 23.00
C ASP A 50 -25.57 2.33 22.56
N ALA A 51 -25.57 3.48 23.25
CA ALA A 51 -26.35 4.63 22.82
C ALA A 51 -25.84 5.17 21.47
N ASN A 52 -24.52 5.24 21.30
CA ASN A 52 -23.91 5.65 20.04
C ASN A 52 -24.05 4.58 18.94
N ARG A 53 -24.22 3.31 19.31
CA ARG A 53 -24.60 2.25 18.36
C ARG A 53 -25.99 2.49 17.79
N GLN A 54 -26.96 2.83 18.62
CA GLN A 54 -28.32 3.17 18.14
C GLN A 54 -28.33 4.43 17.28
N ALA A 55 -27.59 5.47 17.70
CA ALA A 55 -27.44 6.70 16.92
C ALA A 55 -26.76 6.46 15.55
N LEU A 56 -25.79 5.53 15.48
CA LEU A 56 -25.19 5.12 14.22
C LEU A 56 -26.22 4.49 13.28
N LEU A 57 -27.02 3.55 13.79
CA LEU A 57 -28.05 2.87 13.01
C LEU A 57 -29.10 3.84 12.47
N SER A 58 -29.58 4.76 13.31
CA SER A 58 -30.55 5.78 12.86
C SER A 58 -29.94 6.72 11.83
N THR A 59 -28.67 7.14 12.00
CA THR A 59 -27.97 7.98 11.04
C THR A 59 -27.88 7.29 9.67
N LEU A 60 -27.53 6.00 9.63
CA LEU A 60 -27.44 5.24 8.39
C LEU A 60 -28.80 5.02 7.73
N GLN A 61 -29.86 4.78 8.51
CA GLN A 61 -31.23 4.62 7.99
C GLN A 61 -31.81 5.91 7.41
N ASN A 62 -31.38 7.07 7.91
CA ASN A 62 -31.84 8.38 7.47
C ASN A 62 -31.01 9.00 6.33
N LEU A 63 -30.04 8.26 5.76
CA LEU A 63 -29.34 8.70 4.56
C LEU A 63 -30.27 8.63 3.35
N SER A 64 -30.36 9.72 2.59
CA SER A 64 -31.09 9.71 1.32
C SER A 64 -30.33 8.89 0.27
N ASN A 65 -31.03 8.41 -0.76
CA ASN A 65 -30.42 7.64 -1.85
C ASN A 65 -29.28 8.40 -2.54
N ASP A 66 -29.40 9.73 -2.66
CA ASP A 66 -28.37 10.59 -3.26
C ASP A 66 -27.13 10.75 -2.35
N GLN A 67 -27.28 10.52 -1.05
CA GLN A 67 -26.19 10.59 -0.06
C GLN A 67 -25.44 9.25 0.09
N LEU A 68 -26.07 8.12 -0.23
CA LEU A 68 -25.46 6.80 -0.06
C LEU A 68 -24.14 6.66 -0.84
N LEU A 69 -24.14 7.05 -2.12
CA LEU A 69 -22.96 6.91 -2.97
C LEU A 69 -21.80 7.82 -2.53
N PRO A 70 -21.99 9.14 -2.31
CA PRO A 70 -20.95 10.01 -1.76
C PRO A 70 -20.35 9.52 -0.45
N VAL A 71 -21.20 9.10 0.51
CA VAL A 71 -20.76 8.61 1.81
C VAL A 71 -19.95 7.33 1.67
N ALA A 72 -20.42 6.36 0.88
CA ALA A 72 -19.69 5.12 0.63
C ALA A 72 -18.33 5.37 -0.05
N ARG A 73 -18.29 6.29 -1.02
CA ARG A 73 -17.04 6.69 -1.69
C ARG A 73 -16.07 7.37 -0.74
N ALA A 74 -16.54 8.23 0.15
CA ALA A 74 -15.70 8.89 1.15
C ALA A 74 -14.98 7.88 2.06
N PHE A 75 -15.71 6.88 2.57
CA PHE A 75 -15.10 5.81 3.37
C PHE A 75 -14.13 4.92 2.59
N ASN A 76 -14.44 4.61 1.32
CA ASN A 76 -13.53 3.86 0.46
C ASN A 76 -12.21 4.62 0.25
N GLN A 77 -12.28 5.90 -0.10
CA GLN A 77 -11.10 6.75 -0.29
C GLN A 77 -10.28 6.89 0.99
N PHE A 78 -10.94 7.11 2.13
CA PHE A 78 -10.26 7.17 3.42
C PHE A 78 -9.49 5.88 3.70
N LEU A 79 -10.08 4.72 3.43
CA LEU A 79 -9.43 3.42 3.59
C LEU A 79 -8.25 3.25 2.63
N ASN A 80 -8.39 3.64 1.35
CA ASN A 80 -7.30 3.57 0.39
C ASN A 80 -6.10 4.43 0.83
N PHE A 81 -6.35 5.64 1.31
CA PHE A 81 -5.29 6.53 1.81
C PHE A 81 -4.69 6.05 3.13
N ALA A 82 -5.50 5.49 4.03
CA ALA A 82 -4.99 4.88 5.26
C ALA A 82 -4.06 3.70 4.95
N ASN A 83 -4.48 2.80 4.05
CA ASN A 83 -3.66 1.69 3.58
C ASN A 83 -2.38 2.18 2.89
N THR A 84 -2.45 3.26 2.11
CA THR A 84 -1.27 3.85 1.45
C THR A 84 -0.27 4.40 2.47
N ALA A 85 -0.76 5.09 3.51
CA ALA A 85 0.08 5.61 4.59
C ALA A 85 0.71 4.49 5.43
N GLU A 86 -0.02 3.40 5.67
CA GLU A 86 0.50 2.20 6.34
C GLU A 86 1.57 1.50 5.49
N GLN A 87 1.29 1.26 4.20
CA GLN A 87 2.28 0.70 3.27
C GLN A 87 3.55 1.55 3.20
N TYR A 88 3.41 2.87 3.13
CA TYR A 88 4.55 3.78 3.20
C TYR A 88 5.34 3.62 4.50
N HIS A 89 4.65 3.53 5.64
CA HIS A 89 5.30 3.34 6.93
C HIS A 89 6.06 2.01 7.03
N SER A 90 5.53 0.94 6.43
CA SER A 90 6.22 -0.36 6.40
C SER A 90 7.51 -0.33 5.58
N ILE A 91 7.61 0.52 4.55
CA ILE A 91 8.82 0.64 3.70
C ILE A 91 9.73 1.82 4.05
N SER A 92 9.28 2.77 4.88
CA SER A 92 10.08 3.94 5.26
C SER A 92 11.24 3.56 6.18
N SER A 93 12.41 4.18 5.94
CA SER A 93 13.60 4.09 6.80
C SER A 93 13.40 4.70 8.20
N HIS A 94 12.32 5.46 8.40
CA HIS A 94 11.91 5.97 9.72
C HIS A 94 10.73 5.16 10.31
N GLY A 95 10.27 4.12 9.62
CA GLY A 95 9.18 3.22 10.03
C GLY A 95 9.65 1.79 10.30
N GLU A 96 8.92 0.79 9.83
CA GLU A 96 9.26 -0.62 10.08
C GLU A 96 10.50 -1.06 9.29
N ALA A 97 10.79 -0.42 8.16
CA ALA A 97 12.00 -0.64 7.38
C ALA A 97 13.22 0.15 7.88
N SER A 98 13.13 0.82 9.04
CA SER A 98 14.29 1.44 9.70
C SER A 98 15.44 0.46 9.99
N GLY A 99 15.16 -0.85 9.91
CA GLY A 99 16.15 -1.93 9.98
C GLY A 99 16.41 -2.68 8.67
N ASN A 100 16.19 -2.13 7.48
CA ASN A 100 16.51 -2.84 6.22
C ASN A 100 17.89 -2.36 5.71
N PRO A 101 18.98 -3.11 5.96
CA PRO A 101 19.15 -4.52 5.54
C PRO A 101 19.52 -5.52 6.68
N VAL A 102 18.72 -5.61 7.75
CA VAL A 102 19.04 -6.47 8.92
C VAL A 102 18.45 -7.89 8.82
N VAL A 103 17.77 -8.26 7.72
CA VAL A 103 17.10 -9.57 7.66
C VAL A 103 18.05 -10.72 7.27
N PHE A 104 19.01 -10.56 6.35
CA PHE A 104 19.91 -11.67 6.00
C PHE A 104 21.16 -11.75 6.89
N ALA A 105 21.77 -10.64 7.30
CA ALA A 105 22.92 -10.69 8.21
C ALA A 105 22.60 -11.46 9.52
N ASN A 106 21.45 -11.16 10.13
CA ASN A 106 20.98 -11.90 11.31
C ASN A 106 20.64 -13.36 11.00
N LEU A 107 20.11 -13.64 9.80
CA LEU A 107 19.86 -15.01 9.35
C LEU A 107 21.18 -15.79 9.26
N PHE A 108 22.22 -15.26 8.61
CA PHE A 108 23.51 -15.93 8.49
C PHE A 108 24.20 -16.11 9.84
N ASN A 109 24.06 -15.15 10.76
CA ASN A 109 24.54 -15.31 12.14
C ASN A 109 23.84 -16.46 12.86
N ARG A 110 22.50 -16.53 12.75
CA ARG A 110 21.71 -17.63 13.33
C ARG A 110 22.04 -18.99 12.71
N LEU A 111 22.32 -19.05 11.41
CA LEU A 111 22.74 -20.29 10.75
C LEU A 111 24.12 -20.75 11.26
N ARG A 112 25.04 -19.81 11.48
CA ARG A 112 26.36 -20.10 12.10
C ARG A 112 26.23 -20.55 13.55
N GLU A 113 25.33 -19.94 14.34
CA GLU A 113 25.01 -20.37 15.71
C GLU A 113 24.45 -21.81 15.76
N GLN A 114 23.85 -22.29 14.68
CA GLN A 114 23.38 -23.68 14.54
C GLN A 114 24.46 -24.66 14.05
N ASN A 115 25.73 -24.24 14.02
CA ASN A 115 26.89 -25.03 13.55
C ASN A 115 26.79 -25.47 12.07
N LEU A 116 26.06 -24.74 11.23
CA LEU A 116 26.14 -24.95 9.78
C LEU A 116 27.44 -24.35 9.23
N SER A 117 28.13 -25.10 8.39
CA SER A 117 29.34 -24.62 7.72
C SER A 117 29.00 -23.67 6.57
N ASP A 118 29.91 -22.75 6.27
CA ASP A 118 29.73 -21.80 5.15
C ASP A 118 29.53 -22.52 3.81
N ASP A 119 30.14 -23.69 3.61
CA ASP A 119 29.96 -24.51 2.40
C ASP A 119 28.55 -25.11 2.29
N GLU A 120 27.92 -25.48 3.41
CA GLU A 120 26.53 -25.95 3.42
C GLU A 120 25.57 -24.81 3.11
N ILE A 121 25.83 -23.62 3.66
CA ILE A 121 25.03 -22.42 3.38
C ILE A 121 25.15 -22.04 1.90
N ARG A 122 26.37 -22.06 1.33
CA ARG A 122 26.59 -21.79 -0.10
C ARG A 122 25.83 -22.76 -1.00
N LYS A 123 25.90 -24.06 -0.70
CA LYS A 123 25.12 -25.08 -1.46
C LYS A 123 23.62 -24.84 -1.38
N ALA A 124 23.10 -24.41 -0.24
CA ALA A 124 21.68 -24.10 -0.09
C ALA A 124 21.30 -22.85 -0.90
N VAL A 125 22.15 -21.82 -0.92
CA VAL A 125 21.97 -20.62 -1.73
C VAL A 125 21.96 -20.94 -3.22
N ASP A 126 22.84 -21.83 -3.69
CA ASP A 126 22.91 -22.26 -5.10
C ASP A 126 21.67 -23.03 -5.55
N GLN A 127 20.96 -23.68 -4.62
CA GLN A 127 19.74 -24.43 -4.87
C GLN A 127 18.46 -23.62 -4.61
N LEU A 128 18.60 -22.36 -4.22
CA LEU A 128 17.45 -21.51 -3.91
C LEU A 128 16.58 -21.32 -5.16
N SER A 129 15.29 -21.61 -5.01
CA SER A 129 14.29 -21.42 -6.06
C SER A 129 13.00 -20.94 -5.42
N ILE A 130 12.57 -19.74 -5.81
CA ILE A 130 11.37 -19.06 -5.35
C ILE A 130 10.48 -18.84 -6.56
N GLU A 131 9.32 -19.49 -6.59
CA GLU A 131 8.31 -19.30 -7.63
C GLU A 131 7.07 -18.64 -7.03
N LEU A 132 6.72 -17.46 -7.54
CA LEU A 132 5.55 -16.68 -7.13
C LEU A 132 4.50 -16.70 -8.23
N VAL A 133 3.31 -17.21 -7.92
CA VAL A 133 2.21 -17.32 -8.88
C VAL A 133 1.21 -16.17 -8.66
N LEU A 134 1.15 -15.24 -9.63
CA LEU A 134 0.20 -14.15 -9.64
C LEU A 134 -1.21 -14.66 -9.98
N THR A 135 -2.16 -14.41 -9.08
CA THR A 135 -3.56 -14.79 -9.24
C THR A 135 -4.42 -13.55 -9.47
N ALA A 136 -5.57 -13.72 -10.14
CA ALA A 136 -6.55 -12.66 -10.26
C ALA A 136 -7.15 -12.39 -8.88
N HIS A 137 -7.14 -11.14 -8.43
CA HIS A 137 -7.79 -10.78 -7.18
C HIS A 137 -9.31 -10.67 -7.40
N PRO A 138 -10.14 -11.53 -6.77
CA PRO A 138 -11.54 -11.73 -7.15
C PRO A 138 -12.44 -10.51 -6.89
N THR A 139 -11.97 -9.53 -6.14
CA THR A 139 -12.71 -8.32 -5.74
C THR A 139 -12.04 -7.02 -6.16
N GLU A 140 -10.96 -7.05 -6.94
CA GLU A 140 -10.23 -5.83 -7.28
C GLU A 140 -10.92 -5.06 -8.41
N ILE A 141 -11.88 -4.23 -7.96
CA ILE A 141 -12.63 -3.26 -8.78
C ILE A 141 -11.69 -2.12 -9.25
N ALA A 142 -10.52 -1.95 -8.61
CA ALA A 142 -9.61 -0.84 -8.84
C ALA A 142 -9.16 -0.75 -10.31
N ARG A 143 -9.26 0.45 -10.88
CA ARG A 143 -8.76 0.76 -12.23
C ARG A 143 -7.25 1.01 -12.16
N ARG A 144 -6.52 0.71 -13.25
CA ARG A 144 -5.08 1.04 -13.40
C ARG A 144 -4.79 2.48 -13.01
N THR A 145 -5.66 3.41 -13.39
CA THR A 145 -5.56 4.83 -13.06
C THR A 145 -5.54 5.11 -11.57
N MET A 146 -6.22 4.31 -10.75
CA MET A 146 -6.23 4.48 -9.30
C MET A 146 -4.93 3.99 -8.67
N ILE A 147 -4.43 2.83 -9.11
CA ILE A 147 -3.14 2.29 -8.63
C ILE A 147 -2.01 3.28 -8.90
N HIS A 148 -1.94 3.82 -10.13
CA HIS A 148 -0.94 4.83 -10.49
C HIS A 148 -1.01 6.05 -9.56
N LYS A 149 -2.21 6.54 -9.22
CA LYS A 149 -2.38 7.64 -8.26
C LYS A 149 -1.93 7.28 -6.85
N LEU A 150 -2.22 6.08 -6.37
CA LEU A 150 -1.80 5.64 -5.04
C LEU A 150 -0.27 5.52 -4.96
N VAL A 151 0.39 5.05 -6.03
CA VAL A 151 1.85 5.06 -6.14
C VAL A 151 2.40 6.49 -6.12
N GLU A 152 1.79 7.42 -6.86
CA GLU A 152 2.21 8.83 -6.81
C GLU A 152 1.98 9.47 -5.43
N VAL A 153 0.91 9.11 -4.73
CA VAL A 153 0.66 9.53 -3.34
C VAL A 153 1.78 8.99 -2.43
N ASN A 154 2.12 7.71 -2.54
CA ASN A 154 3.23 7.10 -1.79
C ASN A 154 4.56 7.83 -2.04
N ASN A 155 4.84 8.21 -3.29
CA ASN A 155 6.04 8.98 -3.64
C ASN A 155 6.03 10.39 -3.01
N CYS A 156 4.88 11.05 -2.97
CA CYS A 156 4.75 12.34 -2.28
C CYS A 156 4.98 12.20 -0.77
N LEU A 157 4.46 11.14 -0.14
CA LEU A 157 4.73 10.86 1.28
C LEU A 157 6.22 10.62 1.54
N SER A 158 6.87 9.86 0.66
CA SER A 158 8.33 9.64 0.70
C SER A 158 9.11 10.94 0.65
N GLN A 159 8.78 11.84 -0.28
CA GLN A 159 9.44 13.15 -0.39
C GLN A 159 9.19 14.05 0.83
N LEU A 160 8.00 13.99 1.43
CA LEU A 160 7.68 14.78 2.64
C LEU A 160 8.42 14.31 3.90
N ASP A 161 8.84 13.04 3.95
CA ASP A 161 9.59 12.46 5.07
C ASP A 161 11.08 12.86 5.05
N HIS A 162 11.57 13.44 3.95
CA HIS A 162 12.94 13.93 3.86
C HIS A 162 13.07 15.25 4.65
N ASN A 163 13.64 15.15 5.85
CA ASN A 163 13.76 16.20 6.87
C ASN A 163 14.47 17.51 6.45
N GLU A 164 15.14 17.55 5.29
CA GLU A 164 15.92 18.70 4.82
C GLU A 164 15.25 19.49 3.69
N SER A 165 14.00 19.18 3.36
CA SER A 165 13.29 19.87 2.28
C SER A 165 12.98 21.32 2.65
N ALA A 166 13.43 22.27 1.83
CA ALA A 166 13.08 23.68 1.98
C ALA A 166 11.56 23.90 1.90
N ASP A 167 11.04 24.91 2.61
CA ASP A 167 9.59 25.17 2.74
C ASP A 167 8.85 25.22 1.38
N TYR A 168 9.48 25.79 0.35
CA TYR A 168 8.89 25.89 -0.98
C TYR A 168 8.71 24.52 -1.69
N GLU A 169 9.62 23.56 -1.46
CA GLU A 169 9.48 22.20 -2.00
C GLU A 169 8.38 21.44 -1.26
N ARG A 170 8.28 21.62 0.06
CA ARG A 170 7.19 21.05 0.86
C ARG A 170 5.83 21.54 0.35
N ASP A 171 5.68 22.84 0.09
CA ASP A 171 4.45 23.43 -0.44
C ASP A 171 4.09 22.87 -1.83
N LYS A 172 5.10 22.68 -2.69
CA LYS A 172 4.92 22.10 -4.03
C LYS A 172 4.45 20.64 -3.95
N ILE A 173 5.03 19.84 -3.05
CA ILE A 173 4.62 18.46 -2.82
C ILE A 173 3.20 18.41 -2.24
N MET A 174 2.88 19.25 -1.25
CA MET A 174 1.53 19.35 -0.69
C MET A 174 0.49 19.75 -1.73
N ARG A 175 0.83 20.67 -2.65
CA ARG A 175 -0.03 21.03 -3.78
C ARG A 175 -0.26 19.85 -4.72
N ARG A 176 0.78 19.06 -5.02
CA ARG A 176 0.64 17.83 -5.83
C ARG A 176 -0.24 16.80 -5.10
N LEU A 177 -0.05 16.63 -3.80
CA LEU A 177 -0.85 15.70 -2.98
C LEU A 177 -2.34 16.08 -3.00
N ARG A 178 -2.67 17.38 -2.85
CA ARG A 178 -4.04 17.89 -3.03
C ARG A 178 -4.62 17.56 -4.40
N GLN A 179 -3.86 17.75 -5.47
CA GLN A 179 -4.29 17.42 -6.82
C GLN A 179 -4.58 15.92 -6.97
N LEU A 180 -3.72 15.05 -6.42
CA LEU A 180 -3.91 13.60 -6.47
C LEU A 180 -5.16 13.17 -5.71
N VAL A 181 -5.39 13.70 -4.50
CA VAL A 181 -6.58 13.43 -3.69
C VAL A 181 -7.85 13.88 -4.44
N ALA A 182 -7.85 15.09 -5.00
CA ALA A 182 -8.97 15.60 -5.80
C ALA A 182 -9.23 14.75 -7.05
N GLN A 183 -8.16 14.35 -7.75
CA GLN A 183 -8.29 13.47 -8.90
C GLN A 183 -8.85 12.11 -8.53
N SER A 184 -8.46 11.53 -7.40
CA SER A 184 -9.03 10.26 -6.89
C SER A 184 -10.51 10.42 -6.58
N TRP A 185 -10.89 11.52 -5.92
CA TRP A 185 -12.30 11.81 -5.62
C TRP A 185 -13.18 11.97 -6.86
N HIS A 186 -12.72 12.70 -7.88
CA HIS A 186 -13.50 12.92 -9.10
C HIS A 186 -13.43 11.76 -10.11
N THR A 187 -12.54 10.79 -9.90
CA THR A 187 -12.47 9.61 -10.77
C THR A 187 -13.41 8.53 -10.28
N ASP A 188 -14.27 8.05 -11.18
CA ASP A 188 -15.16 6.93 -10.88
C ASP A 188 -14.36 5.63 -10.78
N GLU A 189 -14.38 5.03 -9.59
CA GLU A 189 -13.69 3.78 -9.28
C GLU A 189 -14.58 2.57 -9.57
N ILE A 190 -15.90 2.76 -9.62
CA ILE A 190 -16.83 1.66 -9.73
C ILE A 190 -16.85 1.20 -11.19
N ARG A 191 -16.39 -0.03 -11.41
CA ARG A 191 -16.59 -0.69 -12.71
C ARG A 191 -18.05 -1.11 -12.81
N ARG A 192 -18.74 -0.61 -13.84
CA ARG A 192 -20.13 -0.99 -14.16
C ARG A 192 -20.23 -2.41 -14.75
N ILE A 193 -19.11 -2.92 -15.29
CA ILE A 193 -19.03 -4.21 -16.00
C ILE A 193 -17.90 -5.02 -15.38
N ARG A 194 -18.14 -6.31 -15.16
CA ARG A 194 -17.13 -7.25 -14.65
C ARG A 194 -15.95 -7.30 -15.63
N PRO A 195 -14.69 -7.23 -15.15
CA PRO A 195 -13.53 -7.32 -16.01
C PRO A 195 -13.52 -8.64 -16.80
N THR A 196 -13.02 -8.56 -18.03
CA THR A 196 -12.78 -9.74 -18.86
C THR A 196 -11.49 -10.45 -18.40
N PRO A 197 -11.31 -11.74 -18.70
CA PRO A 197 -10.03 -12.43 -18.42
C PRO A 197 -8.81 -11.73 -19.04
N VAL A 198 -9.01 -11.02 -20.16
CA VAL A 198 -7.95 -10.20 -20.79
C VAL A 198 -7.62 -8.97 -19.95
N ASP A 199 -8.61 -8.35 -19.31
CA ASP A 199 -8.38 -7.24 -18.39
C ASP A 199 -7.64 -7.69 -17.13
N GLU A 200 -7.92 -8.89 -16.63
CA GLU A 200 -7.19 -9.51 -15.52
C GLU A 200 -5.73 -9.78 -15.91
N ALA A 201 -5.47 -10.34 -17.10
CA ALA A 201 -4.10 -10.56 -17.58
C ALA A 201 -3.33 -9.23 -17.78
N LYS A 202 -3.98 -8.20 -18.34
CA LYS A 202 -3.40 -6.85 -18.47
C LYS A 202 -3.05 -6.24 -17.11
N TRP A 203 -3.83 -6.54 -16.07
CA TRP A 203 -3.52 -6.10 -14.72
C TRP A 203 -2.26 -6.79 -14.19
N GLY A 204 -2.12 -8.10 -14.40
CA GLY A 204 -0.88 -8.82 -14.11
C GLY A 204 0.35 -8.21 -14.75
N PHE A 205 0.27 -7.80 -16.02
CA PHE A 205 1.37 -7.10 -16.70
C PHE A 205 1.70 -5.75 -16.08
N ALA A 206 0.69 -5.01 -15.63
CA ALA A 206 0.94 -3.73 -14.95
C ALA A 206 1.68 -3.92 -13.63
N VAL A 207 1.41 -4.98 -12.87
CA VAL A 207 2.18 -5.30 -11.64
C VAL A 207 3.63 -5.63 -11.98
N VAL A 208 3.85 -6.40 -13.05
CA VAL A 208 5.20 -6.72 -13.53
C VAL A 208 5.95 -5.45 -13.91
N GLU A 209 5.36 -4.60 -14.77
CA GLU A 209 5.99 -3.38 -15.29
C GLU A 209 6.29 -2.34 -14.20
N ASN A 210 5.32 -2.07 -13.32
CA ASN A 210 5.43 -0.93 -12.39
C ASN A 210 6.08 -1.29 -11.05
N SER A 211 6.35 -2.56 -10.77
CA SER A 211 6.90 -2.98 -9.48
C SER A 211 7.94 -4.08 -9.60
N LEU A 212 7.59 -5.23 -10.19
CA LEU A 212 8.49 -6.39 -10.20
C LEU A 212 9.71 -6.19 -11.10
N TRP A 213 9.57 -5.39 -12.16
CA TRP A 213 10.64 -5.08 -13.11
C TRP A 213 11.85 -4.41 -12.45
N GLU A 214 11.60 -3.51 -11.49
CA GLU A 214 12.66 -2.84 -10.72
C GLU A 214 12.94 -3.57 -9.40
N GLY A 215 11.92 -4.13 -8.76
CA GLY A 215 12.02 -4.77 -7.45
C GLY A 215 12.83 -6.06 -7.46
N VAL A 216 12.70 -6.92 -8.48
CA VAL A 216 13.44 -8.19 -8.55
C VAL A 216 14.94 -7.95 -8.72
N PRO A 217 15.41 -7.10 -9.66
CA PRO A 217 16.83 -6.76 -9.76
C PRO A 217 17.38 -6.09 -8.49
N ALA A 218 16.61 -5.19 -7.87
CA ALA A 218 17.04 -4.53 -6.63
C ALA A 218 17.20 -5.54 -5.48
N PHE A 219 16.26 -6.47 -5.33
CA PHE A 219 16.35 -7.57 -4.37
C PHE A 219 17.59 -8.45 -4.62
N LEU A 220 17.83 -8.86 -5.87
CA LEU A 220 18.98 -9.71 -6.20
C LEU A 220 20.32 -9.02 -5.92
N ARG A 221 20.39 -7.71 -6.14
CA ARG A 221 21.58 -6.91 -5.81
C ARG A 221 21.83 -6.89 -4.32
N GLU A 222 20.82 -6.50 -3.54
CA GLU A 222 20.91 -6.45 -2.08
C GLU A 222 21.23 -7.83 -1.48
N PHE A 223 20.62 -8.89 -2.01
CA PHE A 223 20.90 -10.26 -1.59
C PHE A 223 22.35 -10.67 -1.89
N ASN A 224 22.88 -10.32 -3.07
CA ASN A 224 24.27 -10.60 -3.41
C ASN A 224 25.25 -9.82 -2.53
N ASP A 225 25.00 -8.52 -2.30
CA ASP A 225 25.86 -7.67 -1.46
C ASP A 225 25.95 -8.25 -0.04
N GLN A 226 24.82 -8.68 0.55
CA GLN A 226 24.81 -9.32 1.86
C GLN A 226 25.49 -10.70 1.90
N LEU A 227 25.44 -11.47 0.81
CA LEU A 227 26.18 -12.74 0.69
C LEU A 227 27.69 -12.51 0.62
N VAL A 228 28.14 -11.48 -0.11
CA VAL A 228 29.55 -11.11 -0.17
C VAL A 228 30.04 -10.66 1.20
N ASP A 229 29.30 -9.81 1.89
CA ASP A 229 29.69 -9.30 3.21
C ASP A 229 29.71 -10.40 4.28
N SER A 230 28.78 -11.36 4.22
CA SER A 230 28.63 -12.38 5.26
C SER A 230 29.46 -13.64 5.01
N LEU A 231 29.61 -14.06 3.75
CA LEU A 231 30.19 -15.35 3.35
C LEU A 231 31.36 -15.21 2.36
N GLY A 232 31.67 -14.00 1.88
CA GLY A 232 32.67 -13.79 0.83
C GLY A 232 32.31 -14.47 -0.49
N TYR A 233 31.02 -14.73 -0.73
CA TYR A 233 30.50 -15.48 -1.86
C TYR A 233 29.65 -14.59 -2.77
N ASN A 234 29.92 -14.65 -4.08
CA ASN A 234 29.10 -13.99 -5.10
C ASN A 234 28.19 -15.02 -5.76
N LEU A 235 26.92 -14.65 -5.93
CA LEU A 235 26.01 -15.41 -6.78
C LEU A 235 26.51 -15.40 -8.23
N PRO A 236 26.50 -16.54 -8.93
CA PRO A 236 26.76 -16.57 -10.36
C PRO A 236 25.75 -15.68 -11.10
N VAL A 237 26.18 -14.98 -12.15
CA VAL A 237 25.31 -14.06 -12.91
C VAL A 237 24.09 -14.78 -13.51
N GLN A 238 24.24 -16.06 -13.84
CA GLN A 238 23.16 -16.92 -14.33
C GLN A 238 22.16 -17.39 -13.24
N ALA A 239 22.49 -17.21 -11.96
CA ALA A 239 21.63 -17.63 -10.85
C ALA A 239 20.51 -16.60 -10.64
N VAL A 240 19.32 -16.90 -11.18
CA VAL A 240 18.10 -16.11 -10.99
C VAL A 240 17.09 -16.96 -10.21
N PRO A 241 17.19 -16.99 -8.87
CA PRO A 241 16.37 -17.88 -8.04
C PRO A 241 14.90 -17.46 -7.98
N VAL A 242 14.54 -16.24 -8.39
CA VAL A 242 13.17 -15.72 -8.33
C VAL A 242 12.50 -15.83 -9.70
N ARG A 243 11.35 -16.51 -9.76
CA ARG A 243 10.52 -16.64 -10.95
C ARG A 243 9.08 -16.23 -10.64
N PHE A 244 8.44 -15.58 -11.61
CA PHE A 244 7.03 -15.23 -11.55
C PHE A 244 6.25 -15.95 -12.64
N THR A 245 5.14 -16.56 -12.23
CA THR A 245 4.18 -17.24 -13.11
C THR A 245 2.80 -16.60 -12.91
N SER A 246 1.84 -16.77 -13.83
CA SER A 246 0.49 -16.23 -13.65
C SER A 246 -0.60 -17.24 -13.99
N TRP A 247 -1.68 -17.21 -13.22
CA TRP A 247 -2.95 -17.90 -13.51
C TRP A 247 -4.01 -16.97 -14.11
N MET A 248 -3.72 -15.68 -14.27
CA MET A 248 -4.65 -14.71 -14.86
C MET A 248 -4.83 -15.02 -16.35
N GLY A 249 -6.08 -15.14 -16.79
CA GLY A 249 -6.43 -15.56 -18.16
C GLY A 249 -6.62 -17.07 -18.34
N TRP A 250 -6.27 -17.91 -17.35
CA TRP A 250 -6.60 -19.33 -17.38
C TRP A 250 -8.02 -19.56 -16.85
N ARG A 251 -8.97 -19.83 -17.75
CA ARG A 251 -10.24 -20.47 -17.37
C ARG A 251 -10.24 -21.91 -17.92
N PRO A 252 -10.48 -22.93 -17.08
CA PRO A 252 -10.94 -24.20 -17.61
C PRO A 252 -12.27 -23.93 -18.31
N ARG A 253 -12.36 -24.25 -19.61
CA ARG A 253 -13.66 -24.33 -20.31
C ARG A 253 -14.55 -25.27 -19.49
N ARG A 254 -15.61 -24.74 -18.89
CA ARG A 254 -16.78 -25.51 -18.46
C ARG A 254 -17.89 -25.21 -19.45
#